data_AF-A0A3B0JE80-F1
#
_entry.id   AF-A0A3B0JE80-F1
#
_cell.length_a   1.000
_cell.length_b   1.000
_cell.length_c   1.000
_cell.angle_alpha   90.00
_cell.angle_beta   90.00
_cell.angle_gamma   90.00
#
_symmetry.space_group_name_H-M   'P 1'
#
loop_
_entity.id
_entity.type
_entity.pdbx_description
1 polymer ?
#
loop_
_entity_poly.entity_id
_entity_poly.type
_entity_poly.pdbx_seq_one_letter_code
_entity_poly.pdbx_strand_id
1 'polypeptide(L)'
;MMRPTMLAMIGSLLLVQRDCVLGQGFDLTKILASRSTEPIWTVMVRQLPQVQEMIDTGRKECIQQMKLPKDQRPLMKVSNPSEKEKCLIECVLKKTKLMDDKNKLNLGQVEKLTSLVTQDNKMAIALSCSLAQTCNRAVTTKSPCEAAHLLNQCISRQLERNNVKLIW
;
A
#
# COMPACT_ATOMS: atom_id res chain seq x y z
N MET A 1 -53.05 -11.42 -23.45
CA MET A 1 -52.61 -10.00 -23.44
C MET A 1 -51.47 -9.83 -22.43
N MET A 2 -50.34 -9.35 -22.94
CA MET A 2 -49.22 -8.60 -22.35
C MET A 2 -49.03 -8.50 -20.81
N ARG A 3 -47.88 -9.04 -20.36
CA ARG A 3 -46.72 -8.37 -19.68
C ARG A 3 -46.89 -7.68 -18.29
N PRO A 4 -45.78 -7.45 -17.54
CA PRO A 4 -45.60 -7.94 -16.16
C PRO A 4 -45.08 -6.87 -15.17
N THR A 5 -44.54 -7.34 -14.03
CA THR A 5 -43.48 -6.72 -13.18
C THR A 5 -43.79 -5.48 -12.33
N MET A 6 -43.61 -5.61 -11.01
CA MET A 6 -42.59 -4.87 -10.25
C MET A 6 -42.58 -5.24 -8.75
N LEU A 7 -41.42 -5.00 -8.11
CA LEU A 7 -41.05 -5.13 -6.69
C LEU A 7 -40.51 -6.52 -6.31
N ALA A 8 -39.27 -6.70 -5.86
CA ALA A 8 -38.22 -5.76 -5.51
C ALA A 8 -36.85 -6.45 -5.61
N MET A 9 -35.92 -5.87 -6.38
CA MET A 9 -34.50 -6.20 -6.30
C MET A 9 -33.83 -5.16 -5.39
N ILE A 10 -33.91 -5.35 -4.07
CA ILE A 10 -33.01 -4.71 -3.12
C ILE A 10 -32.02 -5.79 -2.70
N GLY A 11 -30.80 -5.72 -3.21
CA GLY A 11 -29.78 -6.67 -2.81
C GLY A 11 -28.54 -6.65 -3.67
N SER A 12 -27.94 -5.48 -3.92
CA SER A 12 -26.64 -5.40 -4.61
C SER A 12 -25.91 -4.11 -4.29
N LEU A 13 -25.41 -3.93 -3.07
CA LEU A 13 -24.40 -2.88 -2.79
C LEU A 13 -23.59 -3.13 -1.51
N LEU A 14 -23.03 -4.35 -1.35
CA LEU A 14 -22.01 -4.64 -0.34
C LEU A 14 -20.93 -5.59 -0.89
N LEU A 15 -20.25 -5.17 -1.95
CA LEU A 15 -19.05 -5.85 -2.46
C LEU A 15 -17.86 -4.89 -2.62
N VAL A 16 -17.70 -3.96 -1.68
CA VAL A 16 -16.52 -3.08 -1.67
C VAL A 16 -15.82 -3.18 -0.32
N GLN A 17 -14.67 -3.88 -0.37
CA GLN A 17 -13.52 -3.79 0.53
C GLN A 17 -13.70 -4.34 1.95
N ARG A 18 -13.49 -5.66 2.09
CA ARG A 18 -13.32 -6.35 3.39
C ARG A 18 -11.85 -6.48 3.84
N ASP A 19 -10.88 -6.13 3.00
CA ASP A 19 -9.46 -6.50 3.16
C ASP A 19 -8.61 -5.60 4.08
N CYS A 20 -9.23 -4.85 4.99
CA CYS A 20 -8.57 -4.23 6.15
C CYS A 20 -9.58 -3.96 7.30
N VAL A 21 -10.83 -4.43 7.20
CA VAL A 21 -11.93 -4.07 8.12
C VAL A 21 -12.57 -5.29 8.79
N LEU A 22 -12.27 -6.51 8.34
CA LEU A 22 -12.73 -7.74 9.00
C LEU A 22 -11.57 -8.64 9.40
N GLY A 23 -10.70 -8.11 10.26
CA GLY A 23 -10.15 -8.96 11.30
C GLY A 23 -11.33 -9.46 12.13
N GLN A 24 -11.61 -10.77 12.10
CA GLN A 24 -12.49 -11.43 13.07
C GLN A 24 -12.22 -10.84 14.45
N GLY A 25 -13.28 -10.55 15.21
CA GLY A 25 -13.26 -9.78 16.47
C GLY A 25 -11.91 -9.76 17.17
N PHE A 26 -11.39 -8.56 17.40
CA PHE A 26 -10.06 -8.31 17.99
C PHE A 26 -9.91 -9.08 19.31
N ASP A 27 -9.42 -10.31 19.19
CA ASP A 27 -9.28 -11.24 20.30
C ASP A 27 -7.89 -11.02 20.90
N LEU A 28 -7.87 -10.23 21.98
CA LEU A 28 -6.67 -9.95 22.76
C LEU A 28 -5.96 -11.24 23.21
N THR A 29 -6.68 -12.35 23.36
CA THR A 29 -6.08 -13.63 23.76
C THR A 29 -5.20 -14.23 22.66
N LYS A 30 -5.48 -13.97 21.38
CA LYS A 30 -4.64 -14.40 20.26
C LYS A 30 -3.36 -13.57 20.11
N ILE A 31 -3.39 -12.31 20.53
CA ILE A 31 -2.20 -11.43 20.58
C ILE A 31 -1.22 -11.91 21.65
N LEU A 32 -1.74 -12.41 22.78
CA LEU A 32 -0.93 -12.99 23.85
C LEU A 32 -0.45 -14.42 23.53
N ALA A 33 -1.08 -15.10 22.58
CA ALA A 33 -0.79 -16.49 22.22
C ALA A 33 0.26 -16.67 21.10
N SER A 34 0.57 -15.65 20.29
CA SER A 34 1.62 -15.76 19.27
C SER A 34 3.00 -15.65 19.93
N ARG A 35 3.46 -16.75 20.53
CA ARG A 35 4.82 -16.98 21.01
C ARG A 35 5.80 -17.10 19.83
N SER A 36 6.00 -16.03 19.07
CA SER A 36 7.29 -15.85 18.41
C SER A 36 8.20 -15.18 19.43
N THR A 37 9.23 -15.89 19.88
CA THR A 37 10.24 -15.38 20.82
C THR A 37 11.18 -14.37 20.17
N GLU A 38 11.08 -14.18 18.85
CA GLU A 38 11.92 -13.25 18.10
C GLU A 38 11.31 -11.83 18.09
N PRO A 39 12.10 -10.78 18.36
CA PRO A 39 11.62 -9.41 18.23
C PRO A 39 11.15 -9.11 16.79
N ILE A 40 10.03 -8.41 16.63
CA ILE A 40 9.47 -8.07 15.30
C ILE A 40 10.50 -7.40 14.37
N TRP A 41 11.44 -6.62 14.92
CA TRP A 41 12.48 -5.96 14.14
C TRP A 41 13.41 -6.97 13.43
N THR A 42 13.73 -8.13 14.03
CA THR A 42 14.62 -9.12 13.41
C THR A 42 13.95 -9.74 12.19
N VAL A 43 12.65 -10.04 12.33
CA VAL A 43 11.80 -10.52 11.26
C VAL A 43 11.74 -9.51 10.11
N MET A 44 11.50 -8.23 10.43
CA MET A 44 11.48 -7.16 9.44
C MET A 44 12.82 -7.06 8.71
N VAL A 45 13.96 -7.05 9.42
CA VAL A 45 15.29 -7.00 8.80
C VAL A 45 15.51 -8.15 7.80
N ARG A 46 15.01 -9.35 8.11
CA ARG A 46 15.14 -10.51 7.23
C ARG A 46 14.26 -10.44 5.97
N GLN A 47 13.05 -9.88 6.09
CA GLN A 47 12.04 -9.91 5.03
C GLN A 47 11.99 -8.63 4.19
N LEU A 48 12.46 -7.50 4.73
CA LEU A 48 12.53 -6.22 4.01
C LEU A 48 13.25 -6.30 2.66
N PRO A 49 14.34 -7.09 2.47
CA PRO A 49 14.97 -7.25 1.16
C PRO A 49 14.03 -7.75 0.06
N GLN A 50 13.03 -8.59 0.38
CA GLN A 50 12.06 -9.07 -0.62
C GLN A 50 11.13 -7.95 -1.09
N VAL A 51 10.69 -7.10 -0.15
CA VAL A 51 9.89 -5.91 -0.49
C VAL A 51 10.74 -4.92 -1.29
N GLN A 52 12.02 -4.77 -0.94
CA GLN A 52 12.96 -3.93 -1.67
C GLN A 52 13.14 -4.40 -3.11
N GLU A 53 13.38 -5.70 -3.33
CA GLU A 53 13.56 -6.28 -4.66
C GLU A 53 12.32 -6.08 -5.54
N MET A 54 11.12 -6.20 -4.97
CA MET A 54 9.86 -5.90 -5.66
C MET A 54 9.80 -4.44 -6.12
N ILE A 55 10.19 -3.50 -5.26
CA ILE A 55 10.22 -2.06 -5.59
C ILE A 55 11.28 -1.78 -6.65
N ASP A 56 12.48 -2.33 -6.51
CA ASP A 56 13.60 -2.10 -7.43
C ASP A 56 13.30 -2.66 -8.82
N THR A 57 12.68 -3.84 -8.88
CA THR A 57 12.23 -4.46 -10.13
C THR A 57 11.15 -3.60 -10.78
N GLY A 58 10.14 -3.19 -10.02
CA GLY A 58 9.08 -2.30 -10.52
C GLY A 58 9.63 -0.97 -11.05
N ARG A 59 10.62 -0.40 -10.34
CA ARG A 59 11.31 0.83 -10.76
C ARG A 59 12.09 0.64 -12.06
N LYS A 60 12.87 -0.43 -12.19
CA LYS A 60 13.62 -0.72 -13.42
C LYS A 60 12.69 -0.86 -14.62
N GLU A 61 11.58 -1.58 -14.47
CA GLU A 61 10.60 -1.76 -15.54
C GLU A 61 9.90 -0.45 -15.91
N CYS A 62 9.54 0.38 -14.93
CA CYS A 62 8.95 1.70 -15.18
C CYS A 62 9.90 2.65 -15.90
N ILE A 63 11.19 2.67 -15.52
CA ILE A 63 12.22 3.46 -16.22
C ILE A 63 12.30 3.04 -17.69
N GLN A 64 12.28 1.74 -17.97
CA GLN A 64 12.28 1.22 -19.33
C GLN A 64 11.00 1.59 -20.10
N GLN A 65 9.82 1.36 -19.51
CA GLN A 65 8.52 1.64 -20.14
C GLN A 65 8.35 3.13 -20.47
N MET A 66 8.81 4.01 -19.58
CA MET A 66 8.74 5.47 -19.74
C MET A 66 9.90 6.04 -20.56
N LYS A 67 10.84 5.19 -21.01
CA LYS A 67 12.05 5.58 -21.77
C LYS A 67 12.86 6.66 -21.06
N LEU A 68 13.01 6.52 -19.74
CA LEU A 68 13.81 7.43 -18.91
C LEU A 68 15.28 7.00 -18.87
N PRO A 69 16.22 7.94 -18.61
CA PRO A 69 17.62 7.61 -18.33
C PRO A 69 17.74 6.60 -17.19
N LYS A 70 18.68 5.66 -17.27
CA LYS A 70 18.83 4.57 -16.29
C LYS A 70 19.22 5.06 -14.89
N ASP A 71 19.87 6.22 -14.82
CA ASP A 71 20.40 6.89 -13.63
C ASP A 71 19.36 7.79 -12.92
N GLN A 72 18.09 7.39 -12.91
CA GLN A 72 17.07 8.11 -12.14
C GLN A 72 17.45 8.13 -10.65
N ARG A 73 17.47 9.30 -10.02
CA ARG A 73 17.66 9.43 -8.58
C ARG A 73 16.52 8.79 -7.77
N PRO A 74 16.75 8.40 -6.50
CA PRO A 74 15.69 7.95 -5.62
C PRO A 74 14.65 9.05 -5.34
N LEU A 75 13.36 8.70 -5.36
CA LEU A 75 12.25 9.67 -5.28
C LEU A 75 11.48 9.65 -3.95
N MET A 76 11.79 8.73 -3.04
CA MET A 76 11.01 8.52 -1.81
C MET A 76 10.91 9.80 -0.95
N LYS A 77 12.01 10.54 -0.84
CA LYS A 77 12.13 11.73 0.02
C LYS A 77 12.15 13.05 -0.75
N VAL A 78 11.94 13.01 -2.07
CA VAL A 78 12.00 14.22 -2.90
C VAL A 78 10.73 15.05 -2.67
N SER A 79 10.90 16.26 -2.13
CA SER A 79 9.77 17.15 -1.81
C SER A 79 9.18 17.86 -3.02
N ASN A 80 9.99 18.12 -4.06
CA ASN A 80 9.56 18.81 -5.27
C ASN A 80 10.03 18.08 -6.54
N PRO A 81 9.41 16.94 -6.88
CA PRO A 81 9.70 16.22 -8.10
C PRO A 81 9.09 16.91 -9.32
N SER A 82 9.75 16.77 -10.48
CA SER A 82 9.18 17.09 -11.78
C SER A 82 7.96 16.22 -12.11
N GLU A 83 7.12 16.64 -13.04
CA GLU A 83 5.96 15.84 -13.48
C GLU A 83 6.34 14.44 -13.96
N LYS A 84 7.47 14.30 -14.67
CA LYS A 84 7.98 12.98 -15.09
C LYS A 84 8.34 12.10 -13.90
N GLU A 85 8.96 12.66 -12.87
CA GLU A 85 9.30 11.93 -11.64
C GLU A 85 8.04 11.53 -10.86
N LYS A 86 7.02 12.41 -10.79
CA LYS A 86 5.73 12.07 -10.20
C LYS A 86 5.08 10.88 -10.91
N CYS A 87 5.12 10.87 -12.24
CA CYS A 87 4.60 9.74 -13.02
C CYS A 87 5.47 8.48 -12.90
N LEU A 88 6.77 8.60 -12.67
CA LEU A 88 7.61 7.44 -12.33
C LEU A 88 7.18 6.82 -10.99
N ILE A 89 6.89 7.64 -9.98
CA ILE A 89 6.34 7.17 -8.70
C ILE A 89 5.01 6.44 -8.94
N GLU A 90 4.11 7.02 -9.73
CA GLU A 90 2.81 6.41 -10.07
C GLU A 90 2.97 5.04 -10.71
N CYS A 91 3.86 4.95 -11.71
CA CYS A 91 4.15 3.69 -12.38
C CYS A 91 4.63 2.64 -11.37
N VAL A 92 5.59 2.99 -10.49
CA VAL A 92 6.13 2.05 -9.50
C VAL A 92 5.05 1.60 -8.51
N LEU A 93 4.24 2.53 -8.00
CA LEU A 93 3.17 2.20 -7.05
C LEU A 93 2.11 1.29 -7.69
N LYS A 94 1.75 1.52 -8.96
CA LYS A 94 0.83 0.62 -9.68
C LYS A 94 1.44 -0.73 -10.01
N LYS A 95 2.71 -0.75 -10.43
CA LYS A 95 3.44 -1.98 -10.76
C LYS A 95 3.56 -2.93 -9.58
N THR A 96 3.82 -2.37 -8.40
CA THR A 96 3.86 -3.09 -7.11
C THR A 96 2.47 -3.35 -6.54
N LYS A 97 1.41 -2.95 -7.26
CA LYS A 97 -0.01 -3.03 -6.87
C LYS A 97 -0.35 -2.27 -5.59
N LEU A 98 0.55 -1.41 -5.14
CA LEU A 98 0.39 -0.62 -3.92
C LEU A 98 -0.59 0.54 -4.13
N MET A 99 -0.75 1.02 -5.36
CA MET A 99 -1.76 2.00 -5.76
C MET A 99 -2.78 1.37 -6.71
N ASP A 100 -4.06 1.62 -6.46
CA ASP A 100 -5.19 1.16 -7.25
C ASP A 100 -5.57 2.13 -8.37
N ASP A 101 -6.53 1.72 -9.21
CA ASP A 101 -7.03 2.52 -10.33
C ASP A 101 -7.82 3.77 -9.91
N LYS A 102 -8.16 3.89 -8.62
CA LYS A 102 -8.83 5.06 -8.04
C LYS A 102 -7.82 6.05 -7.44
N ASN A 103 -6.53 5.86 -7.72
CA ASN A 103 -5.43 6.65 -7.20
C ASN A 103 -5.33 6.61 -5.67
N LYS A 104 -5.66 5.48 -5.06
CA LYS A 104 -5.56 5.22 -3.61
C LYS A 104 -4.60 4.07 -3.35
N LEU A 105 -4.06 4.00 -2.14
CA LEU A 105 -3.36 2.82 -1.67
C LEU A 105 -4.30 1.64 -1.61
N ASN A 106 -3.88 0.54 -2.22
CA ASN A 106 -4.54 -0.75 -2.17
C ASN A 106 -4.31 -1.38 -0.80
N LEU A 107 -5.35 -1.30 0.04
CA LEU A 107 -5.31 -1.78 1.42
C LEU A 107 -5.00 -3.29 1.53
N GLY A 108 -5.53 -4.13 0.64
CA GLY A 108 -5.24 -5.56 0.64
C GLY A 108 -3.78 -5.86 0.28
N GLN A 109 -3.19 -5.07 -0.63
CA GLN A 109 -1.75 -5.17 -0.92
C GLN A 109 -0.89 -4.69 0.27
N VAL A 110 -1.31 -3.62 0.97
CA VAL A 110 -0.65 -3.14 2.20
C VAL A 110 -0.67 -4.23 3.29
N GLU A 111 -1.82 -4.86 3.52
CA GLU A 111 -1.95 -5.98 4.45
C GLU A 111 -1.00 -7.12 4.06
N LYS A 112 -1.03 -7.55 2.80
CA LYS A 112 -0.17 -8.65 2.30
C LYS A 112 1.32 -8.37 2.50
N LEU A 113 1.79 -7.17 2.15
CA LEU A 113 3.19 -6.80 2.33
C LEU A 113 3.57 -6.68 3.80
N THR A 114 2.65 -6.16 4.64
CA THR A 114 2.88 -6.07 6.08
C THR A 114 2.95 -7.45 6.71
N SER A 115 2.03 -8.35 6.36
CA SER A 115 2.02 -9.75 6.78
C SER A 115 3.36 -10.42 6.43
N LEU A 116 3.84 -10.25 5.20
CA LEU A 116 5.12 -10.80 4.74
C LEU A 116 6.29 -10.36 5.63
N VAL A 117 6.41 -9.06 5.91
CA VAL A 117 7.56 -8.53 6.66
C VAL A 117 7.44 -8.61 8.17
N THR A 118 6.27 -8.99 8.69
CA THR A 118 6.02 -9.09 10.13
C THR A 118 5.56 -10.47 10.59
N GLN A 119 5.60 -11.48 9.71
CA GLN A 119 5.09 -12.84 9.96
C GLN A 119 3.65 -12.82 10.49
N ASP A 120 2.75 -12.20 9.72
CA ASP A 120 1.31 -12.14 10.04
C ASP A 120 0.96 -11.46 11.38
N ASN A 121 1.85 -10.61 11.91
CA ASN A 121 1.57 -9.88 13.14
C ASN A 121 0.34 -8.97 12.97
N LYS A 122 -0.75 -9.33 13.67
CA LYS A 122 -2.05 -8.67 13.51
C LYS A 122 -2.05 -7.21 13.96
N MET A 123 -1.23 -6.87 14.95
CA MET A 123 -1.09 -5.48 15.40
C MET A 123 -0.35 -4.63 14.36
N ALA A 124 0.73 -5.16 13.77
CA ALA A 124 1.46 -4.48 12.70
C ALA A 124 0.58 -4.31 11.45
N ILE A 125 -0.18 -5.34 11.08
CA ILE A 125 -1.14 -5.27 9.96
C ILE A 125 -2.19 -4.18 10.21
N ALA A 126 -2.84 -4.18 11.38
CA ALA A 126 -3.85 -3.19 11.72
C ALA A 126 -3.29 -1.75 11.71
N LEU A 127 -2.07 -1.57 12.26
CA LEU A 127 -1.39 -0.29 12.24
C LEU A 127 -1.08 0.16 10.80
N SER A 128 -0.46 -0.69 9.98
CA SER A 128 -0.16 -0.39 8.58
C SER A 128 -1.42 -0.06 7.77
N CYS A 129 -2.50 -0.82 7.92
CA CYS A 129 -3.80 -0.53 7.29
C CYS A 129 -4.31 0.86 7.70
N SER A 130 -4.26 1.21 8.99
CA SER A 130 -4.73 2.50 9.51
C SER A 130 -3.91 3.68 8.98
N LEU A 131 -2.58 3.51 8.91
CA LEU A 131 -1.68 4.51 8.31
C LEU A 131 -1.96 4.69 6.81
N ALA A 132 -2.16 3.60 6.07
CA ALA A 132 -2.50 3.65 4.65
C ALA A 132 -3.86 4.33 4.40
N GLN A 133 -4.87 4.03 5.23
CA GLN A 133 -6.17 4.72 5.19
C GLN A 133 -6.02 6.23 5.46
N THR A 134 -5.16 6.62 6.40
CA THR A 134 -4.86 8.02 6.67
C THR A 134 -4.26 8.70 5.44
N CYS A 135 -3.30 8.06 4.76
CA CYS A 135 -2.75 8.57 3.50
C CYS A 135 -3.82 8.71 2.41
N ASN A 136 -4.72 7.72 2.28
CA ASN A 136 -5.81 7.76 1.31
C ASN A 136 -6.77 8.92 1.53
N ARG A 137 -7.06 9.28 2.79
CA ARG A 137 -7.91 10.43 3.13
C ARG A 137 -7.23 11.77 2.82
N ALA A 138 -5.91 11.85 2.96
CA ALA A 138 -5.16 13.08 2.70
C ALA A 138 -5.05 13.44 1.21
N VAL A 139 -5.17 12.46 0.31
CA VAL A 139 -5.05 12.67 -1.14
C VAL A 139 -6.40 12.97 -1.77
N THR A 140 -6.61 14.20 -2.23
CA THR A 140 -7.88 14.65 -2.85
C THR A 140 -7.78 14.89 -4.36
N THR A 141 -6.56 14.89 -4.91
CA THR A 141 -6.32 15.11 -6.35
C THR A 141 -6.82 13.94 -7.20
N LYS A 142 -7.27 14.27 -8.42
CA LYS A 142 -7.64 13.29 -9.46
C LYS A 142 -6.49 12.97 -10.41
N SER A 143 -5.44 13.78 -10.44
CA SER A 143 -4.26 13.53 -11.27
C SER A 143 -3.51 12.31 -10.73
N PRO A 144 -3.34 11.22 -11.51
CA PRO A 144 -2.69 10.00 -11.02
C PRO A 144 -1.26 10.24 -10.55
N CYS A 145 -0.46 10.98 -11.32
CA CYS A 145 0.93 11.27 -10.97
C CYS A 145 1.03 12.13 -9.71
N GLU A 146 0.16 13.13 -9.57
CA GLU A 146 0.11 13.96 -8.36
C GLU A 146 -0.34 13.15 -7.14
N ALA A 147 -1.35 12.30 -7.30
CA ALA A 147 -1.82 11.42 -6.23
C ALA A 147 -0.71 10.48 -5.76
N ALA A 148 0.02 9.87 -6.70
CA ALA A 148 1.15 9.01 -6.41
C ALA A 148 2.25 9.74 -5.63
N HIS A 149 2.57 10.98 -6.02
CA HIS A 149 3.52 11.80 -5.27
C HIS A 149 3.07 12.06 -3.83
N LEU A 150 1.82 12.47 -3.63
CA LEU A 150 1.28 12.74 -2.29
C LEU A 150 1.22 11.47 -1.42
N LEU A 151 0.85 10.33 -2.02
CA LEU A 151 0.87 9.03 -1.36
C LEU A 151 2.30 8.65 -0.96
N ASN A 152 3.26 8.79 -1.87
CA ASN A 152 4.68 8.53 -1.64
C ASN A 152 5.22 9.40 -0.49
N GLN A 153 4.92 10.70 -0.47
CA GLN A 153 5.29 11.55 0.67
C GLN A 153 4.67 11.08 1.99
N CYS A 154 3.38 10.71 1.98
CA CYS A 154 2.71 10.22 3.18
C CYS A 154 3.38 8.94 3.69
N ILE A 155 3.62 7.97 2.81
CA ILE A 155 4.33 6.71 3.15
C ILE A 155 5.71 7.01 3.73
N SER A 156 6.50 7.89 3.10
CA SER A 156 7.85 8.23 3.58
C SER A 156 7.80 8.76 5.01
N ARG A 157 6.89 9.68 5.31
CA ARG A 157 6.75 10.25 6.66
C ARG A 157 6.32 9.19 7.68
N GLN A 158 5.46 8.24 7.29
CA GLN A 158 5.03 7.16 8.19
C GLN A 158 6.16 6.17 8.45
N LEU A 159 6.94 5.79 7.45
CA LEU A 159 8.10 4.92 7.62
C LEU A 159 9.15 5.56 8.55
N GLU A 160 9.44 6.85 8.36
CA GLU A 160 10.37 7.59 9.22
C GLU A 160 9.89 7.66 10.67
N ARG A 161 8.62 8.00 10.91
CA ARG A 161 8.02 8.07 12.26
C ARG A 161 8.03 6.73 12.99
N ASN A 162 8.00 5.62 12.25
CA ASN A 162 7.97 4.26 12.80
C ASN A 162 9.34 3.56 12.70
N ASN A 163 10.43 4.28 12.41
CA ASN A 163 11.80 3.76 12.31
C ASN A 163 11.98 2.60 11.31
N VAL A 164 11.15 2.54 10.26
CA VAL A 164 11.29 1.56 9.19
C VAL A 164 12.27 2.09 8.14
N LYS A 165 13.39 1.38 7.95
CA LYS A 165 14.43 1.74 6.98
C LYS A 165 14.29 0.91 5.72
N LEU A 166 14.04 1.59 4.61
CA LEU A 166 14.16 1.04 3.25
C LEU A 166 15.43 1.61 2.61
N ILE A 167 16.12 0.80 1.81
CA ILE A 167 17.34 1.19 1.08
C ILE A 167 16.90 1.69 -0.29
N TRP A 168 17.30 2.88 -0.73
CA TRP A 168 16.70 3.53 -1.93
C TRP A 168 17.72 3.90 -3.00
#